data_AF-A0A2C6BT94-F1
#
_entry.id   AF-A0A2C6BT94-F1
#
_cell.length_a   1.000
_cell.length_b   1.000
_cell.length_c   1.000
_cell.angle_alpha   90.00
_cell.angle_beta   90.00
_cell.angle_gamma   90.00
#
_symmetry.space_group_name_H-M   'P 1'
#
loop_
_entity.id
_entity.type
_entity.pdbx_description
1 polymer ?
#
loop_
_entity_poly.entity_id
_entity_poly.type
_entity_poly.pdbx_seq_one_letter_code
_entity_poly.pdbx_strand_id
1 'polypeptide(L)' 'MKSFIEWLKTSQYLNSDSVKGDIARDILRDKTFPDTSEEDRLLSYMNSKLKYGALAPLSEFKVIYKSYLTYINKDK' A
#
# COMPACT_ATOMS: atom_id res chain seq x y z
N MET A 1 0.62 5.35 16.42
CA MET A 1 0.88 5.45 14.96
C MET A 1 0.03 4.38 14.28
N LYS A 2 -0.81 4.72 13.29
CA LYS A 2 -1.63 3.71 12.58
C LYS A 2 -0.72 2.81 11.73
N SER A 3 -1.04 1.52 11.60
CA SER A 3 -0.34 0.65 10.64
C SER A 3 -0.60 1.11 9.20
N PHE A 4 0.20 0.65 8.24
CA PHE A 4 -0.03 0.96 6.82
C PHE A 4 -1.45 0.58 6.37
N ILE A 5 -1.94 -0.60 6.78
CA ILE A 5 -3.30 -1.07 6.47
C ILE A 5 -4.38 -0.19 7.09
N GLU A 6 -4.23 0.15 8.38
CA GLU A 6 -5.19 1.02 9.07
C GLU A 6 -5.26 2.43 8.48
N TRP A 7 -4.11 2.96 8.04
CA TRP A 7 -4.09 4.21 7.30
C TRP A 7 -4.74 4.07 5.93
N LEU A 8 -4.42 3.00 5.18
CA LEU A 8 -4.91 2.78 3.82
C LEU A 8 -6.44 2.70 3.77
N LYS A 9 -7.07 2.08 4.78
CA LYS A 9 -8.54 2.05 5.00
C LYS A 9 -9.19 3.44 5.08
N THR A 10 -8.43 4.44 5.48
CA THR A 10 -8.89 5.84 5.64
C THR A 10 -8.33 6.77 4.57
N SER A 11 -7.52 6.24 3.64
CA SER A 11 -6.81 7.04 2.65
C SER A 11 -7.71 7.43 1.48
N GLN A 12 -7.37 8.55 0.83
CA GLN A 12 -8.05 9.01 -0.39
C GLN A 12 -7.99 8.01 -1.56
N TYR A 13 -7.07 7.04 -1.53
CA TYR A 13 -6.89 6.09 -2.62
C TYR A 13 -8.11 5.17 -2.82
N LEU A 14 -8.87 4.85 -1.76
CA LEU A 14 -10.04 3.98 -1.89
C LEU A 14 -11.18 4.57 -2.72
N ASN A 15 -11.27 5.90 -2.75
CA ASN A 15 -12.29 6.61 -3.52
C ASN A 15 -11.78 7.02 -4.92
N SER A 16 -10.56 6.60 -5.29
CA SER A 16 -9.94 6.95 -6.57
C SER A 16 -10.21 5.86 -7.62
N ASP A 17 -10.71 6.28 -8.77
CA ASP A 17 -10.74 5.47 -9.99
C ASP A 17 -9.41 5.62 -10.74
N SER A 18 -8.36 5.05 -10.15
CA SER A 18 -7.01 5.06 -10.72
C SER A 18 -6.27 3.79 -10.36
N VAL A 19 -5.15 3.52 -11.03
CA VAL A 19 -4.25 2.40 -10.73
C VAL A 19 -3.88 2.34 -9.25
N LYS A 20 -3.71 3.49 -8.59
CA LYS A 20 -3.41 3.55 -7.15
C LYS A 20 -4.60 3.12 -6.29
N GLY A 21 -5.81 3.46 -6.72
CA GLY A 21 -7.03 3.02 -6.06
C GLY A 21 -7.29 1.53 -6.24
N ASP A 22 -6.97 0.98 -7.41
CA ASP A 22 -7.01 -0.46 -7.65
C ASP A 22 -6.01 -1.19 -6.74
N ILE A 23 -4.75 -0.73 -6.68
CA ILE A 23 -3.74 -1.27 -5.76
C ILE A 23 -4.23 -1.21 -4.31
N ALA A 24 -4.78 -0.08 -3.88
CA ALA A 24 -5.25 0.07 -2.51
C ALA A 24 -6.37 -0.93 -2.19
N ARG A 25 -7.32 -1.13 -3.12
CA ARG A 25 -8.41 -2.10 -2.98
C ARG A 25 -7.89 -3.55 -3.00
N ASP A 26 -6.91 -3.86 -3.84
CA ASP A 26 -6.30 -5.20 -3.92
C ASP A 26 -5.55 -5.55 -2.64
N ILE A 27 -4.76 -4.62 -2.09
CA ILE A 27 -4.07 -4.77 -0.82
C ILE A 27 -5.06 -5.07 0.31
N LEU A 28 -6.17 -4.31 0.39
CA LEU A 28 -7.17 -4.52 1.44
C LEU A 28 -7.98 -5.81 1.28
N ARG A 29 -8.08 -6.36 0.06
CA ARG A 29 -8.73 -7.66 -0.21
C ARG A 29 -7.79 -8.84 0.03
N ASP A 30 -6.48 -8.63 -0.09
CA ASP A 30 -5.48 -9.67 0.13
C ASP A 30 -5.31 -9.98 1.62
N LYS A 31 -5.97 -11.05 2.07
CA LYS A 31 -5.90 -11.55 3.46
C LYS A 31 -4.48 -12.01 3.86
N THR A 32 -3.58 -12.20 2.90
CA THR A 32 -2.19 -12.60 3.14
C THR A 32 -1.23 -11.41 3.11
N PHE A 33 -1.74 -10.20 2.84
CA PHE A 33 -0.94 -9.00 2.88
C PHE A 33 -0.40 -8.77 4.31
N PRO A 34 0.90 -8.51 4.47
CA PRO A 34 1.50 -8.37 5.79
C PRO A 34 0.98 -7.11 6.49
N ASP A 35 0.40 -7.29 7.68
CA ASP A 35 0.01 -6.18 8.56
C ASP A 35 1.24 -5.64 9.29
N THR A 36 2.04 -4.87 8.57
CA THR A 36 3.23 -4.18 9.07
C THR A 36 3.34 -2.79 8.44
N SER A 37 4.16 -1.94 9.04
CA SER A 37 4.56 -0.65 8.49
C SER A 37 6.03 -0.63 8.04
N GLU A 38 6.71 -1.79 8.04
CA GLU A 38 8.10 -1.92 7.61
C GLU A 38 8.20 -1.90 6.08
N GLU A 39 8.85 -0.88 5.53
CA GLU A 39 9.00 -0.68 4.08
C GLU A 39 9.52 -1.92 3.36
N ASP A 40 10.62 -2.50 3.85
CA ASP A 40 11.27 -3.65 3.20
C ASP A 40 10.35 -4.87 3.12
N ARG A 41 9.53 -5.10 4.17
CA ARG A 41 8.58 -6.20 4.18
C ARG A 41 7.44 -5.99 3.19
N LEU A 42 6.90 -4.76 3.14
CA LEU A 42 5.83 -4.42 2.21
C LEU A 42 6.32 -4.46 0.75
N LEU A 43 7.50 -3.88 0.47
CA LEU A 43 8.09 -3.91 -0.87
C LEU A 43 8.45 -5.33 -1.31
N SER A 44 9.04 -6.13 -0.43
CA SER A 44 9.36 -7.53 -0.70
C SER A 44 8.09 -8.33 -1.02
N TYR A 45 7.01 -8.12 -0.26
CA TYR A 45 5.73 -8.75 -0.51
C TYR A 45 5.15 -8.35 -1.87
N MET A 46 5.08 -7.04 -2.17
CA MET A 46 4.60 -6.55 -3.46
C MET A 46 5.42 -7.12 -4.62
N ASN A 47 6.75 -7.17 -4.48
CA ASN A 47 7.64 -7.74 -5.49
C ASN A 47 7.43 -9.25 -5.68
N SER A 48 7.15 -9.99 -4.61
CA SER A 48 6.85 -11.43 -4.68
C SER A 48 5.57 -11.75 -5.46
N LYS A 49 4.57 -10.86 -5.37
CA LYS A 49 3.28 -10.99 -6.06
C LYS A 49 3.34 -10.45 -7.50
N LEU A 50 4.22 -9.49 -7.77
CA LEU A 50 4.52 -8.97 -9.11
C LEU A 50 5.15 -10.00 -10.04
N LYS A 51 5.90 -10.96 -9.49
CA LYS A 51 6.56 -12.04 -10.25
C LYS A 51 5.55 -12.92 -11.03
N TYR A 52 4.26 -12.81 -10.72
CA TYR A 52 3.17 -13.54 -11.38
C TYR A 52 2.28 -12.64 -12.28
N GLY A 53 2.70 -11.40 -12.57
CA GLY A 53 1.95 -10.47 -13.44
C GLY A 53 0.65 -9.93 -12.84
N ALA A 54 0.41 -10.13 -11.53
CA ALA A 54 -0.88 -9.95 -10.88
C ALA A 54 -1.03 -8.65 -10.07
N LEU A 55 0.01 -7.82 -9.97
CA LEU A 55 -0.08 -6.51 -9.31
C LEU A 55 0.37 -5.39 -10.24
N ALA A 56 -0.30 -4.25 -10.11
CA ALA A 56 0.06 -3.01 -10.78
C ALA A 56 1.48 -2.53 -10.38
N PRO A 57 2.08 -1.59 -11.14
CA PRO A 57 3.52 -1.30 -11.08
C PRO A 57 4.03 -1.00 -9.66
N LEU A 58 5.16 -1.59 -9.27
CA LEU A 58 5.83 -1.31 -7.99
C LEU A 58 6.05 0.20 -7.76
N SER A 59 6.21 0.97 -8.84
CA SER A 59 6.31 2.43 -8.80
C SER A 59 5.06 3.10 -8.20
N GLU A 60 3.87 2.61 -8.54
CA GLU A 60 2.60 3.14 -8.03
C GLU A 60 2.42 2.81 -6.54
N PHE A 61 2.79 1.59 -6.13
CA PHE A 61 2.83 1.22 -4.73
C PHE A 61 3.77 2.12 -3.92
N LYS A 62 4.97 2.41 -4.43
CA LYS A 62 5.93 3.31 -3.77
C LYS A 62 5.35 4.71 -3.56
N VAL A 63 4.52 5.20 -4.48
CA VAL A 63 3.82 6.50 -4.31
C VAL A 63 2.82 6.43 -3.16
N ILE A 64 2.03 5.36 -3.07
CA ILE A 64 1.09 5.14 -1.95
C ILE A 64 1.85 5.08 -0.63
N TYR A 65 2.94 4.30 -0.56
CA TYR A 65 3.76 4.17 0.64
C TYR A 65 4.41 5.51 1.06
N LYS A 66 4.88 6.32 0.10
CA LYS A 66 5.39 7.68 0.39
C LYS A 66 4.33 8.59 1.00
N SER A 67 3.07 8.48 0.58
CA SER A 67 1.95 9.19 1.22
C SER A 67 1.71 8.74 2.65
N TYR A 68 1.86 7.44 2.95
CA TYR A 68 1.82 6.91 4.30
C TYR A 68 2.96 7.49 5.17
N LEU A 69 4.19 7.49 4.66
CA LEU A 69 5.33 8.10 5.36
C LEU A 69 5.10 9.58 5.66
N THR A 70 4.52 10.31 4.69
CA THR A 70 4.17 11.72 4.88
C THR A 70 3.10 11.89 5.97
N TYR A 71 2.11 11.00 6.04
CA TYR A 71 1.10 11.01 7.09
C TYR A 71 1.72 10.80 8.48
N ILE A 72 2.51 9.74 8.68
CA ILE A 72 3.09 9.43 9.99
C ILE A 72 4.16 10.44 10.45
N ASN A 73 4.81 11.15 9.51
CA ASN A 73 5.78 12.20 9.84
C ASN A 73 5.12 13.56 10.12
N LYS A 74 3.88 13.80 9.68
CA LYS A 74 3.11 15.00 10.06
C LYS A 74 2.52 14.88 11.47
N ASP A 75 2.31 13.66 11.94
CA ASP A 75 1.88 13.33 13.31
C ASP A 75 3.06 13.23 14.31
N LYS A 76 4.27 13.63 13.91
CA LYS A 76 5.48 13.74 14.77
C LYS A 76 5.77 15.20 15.08
#